data_AF-A0AAV5VNA5-F1
#
_entry.id   AF-A0AAV5VNA5-F1
#
_cell.length_a   1.000
_cell.length_b   1.000
_cell.length_c   1.000
_cell.angle_alpha   90.00
_cell.angle_beta   90.00
_cell.angle_gamma   90.00
#
_symmetry.space_group_name_H-M   'P 1'
#
loop_
_entity.id
_entity.type
_entity.pdbx_description
1 polymer ?
#
loop_
_entity_poly.entity_id
_entity_poly.type
_entity_poly.pdbx_seq_one_letter_code
_entity_poly.pdbx_strand_id
1 'polypeptide(L)'
;VWGGMRRNNQMNIHLDECSEEYRQLEKERKQTEAELARHNLGKRISSSNGMPIPRLPSAPSRVDRLVVDFFREHARLVTLLAKMEQLRGVAAPLRAHSALSQLHAAVSMLQQCRLHERAAILQQLRGDAPRMGDDESSCLSHALLSVHAAATRVRACNWVSLMLTIGVNDASEEEWVRRIVDADYAIPPPPIKSRPIRS
;
A
#
# COMPACT_ATOMS: atom_id res chain seq x y z
N VAL A 1 2.50 -35.21 0.77
CA VAL A 1 3.78 -34.47 0.87
C VAL A 1 3.95 -33.42 -0.23
N TRP A 2 3.60 -33.70 -1.50
CA TRP A 2 3.72 -32.74 -2.62
C TRP A 2 2.78 -31.53 -2.58
N GLY A 3 1.61 -31.63 -1.93
CA GLY A 3 0.64 -30.53 -1.82
C GLY A 3 1.08 -29.36 -0.92
N GLY A 4 1.88 -29.61 0.13
CA GLY A 4 2.39 -28.55 1.02
C GLY A 4 3.52 -27.73 0.39
N MET A 5 4.39 -28.36 -0.39
CA MET A 5 5.52 -27.72 -1.06
C MET A 5 5.06 -26.70 -2.13
N ARG A 6 4.03 -27.05 -2.92
CA ARG A 6 3.46 -26.16 -3.94
C ARG A 6 2.75 -24.94 -3.35
N ARG A 7 2.10 -25.08 -2.19
CA ARG A 7 1.35 -24.00 -1.53
C ARG A 7 2.26 -23.01 -0.81
N ASN A 8 3.30 -23.51 -0.13
CA ASN A 8 4.37 -22.65 0.38
C ASN A 8 5.01 -21.83 -0.75
N ASN A 9 5.14 -22.41 -1.94
CA ASN A 9 5.63 -21.69 -3.11
C ASN A 9 4.66 -20.57 -3.56
N GLN A 10 3.35 -20.83 -3.63
CA GLN A 10 2.35 -19.81 -4.01
C GLN A 10 2.26 -18.66 -3.00
N MET A 11 2.26 -18.96 -1.70
CA MET A 11 2.27 -17.93 -0.66
C MET A 11 3.54 -17.09 -0.73
N ASN A 12 4.71 -17.70 -0.97
CA ASN A 12 5.96 -16.97 -1.15
C ASN A 12 5.91 -16.07 -2.39
N ILE A 13 5.33 -16.53 -3.50
CA ILE A 13 5.12 -15.70 -4.70
C ILE A 13 4.27 -14.47 -4.38
N HIS A 14 3.09 -14.64 -3.77
CA HIS A 14 2.25 -13.51 -3.39
C HIS A 14 2.93 -12.56 -2.40
N LEU A 15 3.75 -13.10 -1.50
CA LEU A 15 4.53 -12.30 -0.56
C LEU A 15 5.62 -11.48 -1.27
N ASP A 16 6.29 -12.06 -2.27
CA ASP A 16 7.28 -11.37 -3.10
C ASP A 16 6.62 -10.27 -3.93
N GLU A 17 5.48 -10.54 -4.54
CA GLU A 17 4.66 -9.57 -5.28
C GLU A 17 4.21 -8.42 -4.36
N CYS A 18 3.67 -8.71 -3.17
CA CYS A 18 3.29 -7.66 -2.22
C CYS A 18 4.51 -6.84 -1.74
N SER A 19 5.67 -7.48 -1.61
CA SER A 19 6.91 -6.79 -1.21
C SER A 19 7.43 -5.88 -2.32
N GLU A 20 7.25 -6.25 -3.59
CA GLU A 20 7.50 -5.37 -4.75
C GLU A 20 6.49 -4.22 -4.77
N GLU A 21 5.21 -4.51 -4.62
CA GLU A 21 4.14 -3.52 -4.64
C GLU A 21 4.33 -2.46 -3.54
N TYR A 22 4.73 -2.88 -2.34
CA TYR A 22 5.15 -1.97 -1.27
C TYR A 22 6.32 -1.06 -1.69
N ARG A 23 7.36 -1.61 -2.32
CA ARG A 23 8.53 -0.83 -2.75
C ARG A 23 8.15 0.21 -3.81
N GLN A 24 7.26 -0.13 -4.73
CA GLN A 24 6.76 0.83 -5.70
C GLN A 24 5.90 1.92 -5.06
N LEU A 25 5.00 1.54 -4.13
CA LEU A 25 4.21 2.50 -3.37
C LEU A 25 5.08 3.49 -2.60
N GLU A 26 6.11 3.01 -1.89
CA GLU A 26 7.02 3.87 -1.14
C GLU A 26 7.81 4.81 -2.06
N LYS A 27 8.31 4.28 -3.18
CA LYS A 27 9.04 5.05 -4.18
C LYS A 27 8.16 6.15 -4.78
N GLU A 28 6.95 5.82 -5.20
CA GLU A 28 6.01 6.76 -5.81
C GLU A 28 5.58 7.83 -4.81
N ARG A 29 5.31 7.47 -3.54
CA ARG A 29 5.04 8.45 -2.49
C ARG A 29 6.21 9.44 -2.32
N LYS A 30 7.46 8.96 -2.26
CA LYS A 30 8.66 9.81 -2.18
C LYS A 30 8.76 10.75 -3.38
N GLN A 31 8.47 10.26 -4.59
CA GLN A 31 8.46 11.06 -5.80
C GLN A 31 7.35 12.12 -5.78
N THR A 32 6.15 11.76 -5.30
CA THR A 32 5.04 12.71 -5.10
C THR A 32 5.44 13.83 -4.15
N GLU A 33 6.06 13.53 -3.02
CA GLU A 33 6.56 14.56 -2.10
C GLU A 33 7.59 15.48 -2.76
N ALA A 34 8.55 14.91 -3.48
CA ALA A 34 9.60 15.67 -4.15
C ALA A 34 9.02 16.63 -5.20
N GLU A 35 8.07 16.16 -6.02
CA GLU A 35 7.40 17.01 -7.00
C GLU A 35 6.55 18.10 -6.33
N LEU A 36 5.80 17.77 -5.27
CA LEU A 36 5.05 18.78 -4.53
C LEU A 36 5.98 19.85 -3.95
N ALA A 37 7.12 19.46 -3.36
CA ALA A 37 8.10 20.37 -2.77
C ALA A 37 8.72 21.30 -3.81
N ARG A 38 9.04 20.78 -4.99
CA ARG A 38 9.53 21.58 -6.13
C ARG A 38 8.53 22.63 -6.60
N HIS A 39 7.26 22.26 -6.68
CA HIS A 39 6.21 23.12 -7.23
C HIS A 39 5.58 24.08 -6.20
N ASN A 40 5.86 23.89 -4.91
CA ASN A 40 5.29 24.70 -3.83
C ASN A 40 6.40 25.26 -2.92
N LEU A 41 7.35 25.97 -3.53
CA LEU A 41 8.49 26.58 -2.85
C LEU A 41 8.04 27.39 -1.62
N GLY A 42 8.71 27.18 -0.49
CA GLY A 42 8.41 27.83 0.79
C GLY A 42 7.39 27.10 1.68
N LYS A 43 6.69 26.06 1.20
CA LYS A 43 5.80 25.23 2.04
C LYS A 43 6.51 23.94 2.47
N ARG A 44 6.49 23.63 3.77
CA ARG A 44 7.04 22.36 4.29
C ARG A 44 6.13 21.20 3.92
N ILE A 45 6.56 20.41 2.93
CA ILE A 45 5.86 19.21 2.49
C ILE A 45 6.64 18.01 3.06
N SER A 46 6.04 17.39 4.07
CA SER A 46 6.51 16.14 4.65
C SER A 46 5.30 15.35 5.14
N SER A 47 5.24 14.08 4.76
CA SER A 47 4.25 13.12 5.22
C SER A 47 4.71 12.29 6.42
N SER A 48 5.91 12.56 6.94
CA SER A 48 6.37 11.96 8.19
C SER A 48 5.42 12.32 9.32
N ASN A 49 4.89 11.29 9.98
CA ASN A 49 4.05 11.43 11.15
C ASN A 49 4.47 10.43 12.23
N GLY A 50 4.12 10.73 13.48
CA GLY A 50 4.41 9.89 14.65
C GLY A 50 3.28 8.92 14.98
N MET A 51 2.52 8.45 13.97
CA MET A 51 1.40 7.55 14.21
C MET A 51 1.88 6.26 14.90
N PRO A 52 1.15 5.73 15.89
CA PRO A 52 1.54 4.52 16.60
C PRO A 52 1.58 3.34 15.63
N ILE A 53 2.70 2.64 15.61
CA ILE A 53 2.94 1.49 14.73
C ILE A 53 2.84 0.19 15.54
N PRO A 54 2.20 -0.87 15.02
CA PRO A 54 2.19 -2.17 15.68
C PRO A 54 3.62 -2.65 15.99
N ARG A 55 3.84 -3.15 17.21
CA ARG A 55 5.15 -3.67 17.61
C ARG A 55 5.39 -5.02 16.95
N LEU A 56 6.60 -5.21 16.43
CA LEU A 56 7.03 -6.50 15.92
C LEU A 56 7.21 -7.49 17.09
N PRO A 57 6.91 -8.79 16.87
CA PRO A 57 7.25 -9.83 17.84
C PRO A 57 8.77 -10.06 17.92
N SER A 58 9.25 -10.74 18.96
CA SER A 58 10.69 -10.97 19.21
C SER A 58 11.44 -11.65 18.07
N ALA A 59 10.76 -12.49 17.27
CA ALA A 59 11.29 -13.11 16.07
C ALA A 59 10.31 -12.86 14.89
N PRO A 60 10.44 -11.72 14.19
CA PRO A 60 9.49 -11.33 13.15
C PRO A 60 9.79 -12.01 11.82
N SER A 61 8.76 -12.58 11.20
CA SER A 61 8.78 -13.11 9.84
C SER A 61 8.77 -12.01 8.78
N ARG A 62 8.90 -12.40 7.51
CA ARG A 62 8.74 -11.49 6.37
C ARG A 62 7.33 -10.86 6.33
N VAL A 63 6.28 -11.63 6.61
CA VAL A 63 4.90 -11.13 6.69
C VAL A 63 4.76 -10.12 7.83
N ASP A 64 5.33 -10.40 8.99
CA ASP A 64 5.26 -9.52 10.16
C ASP A 64 5.87 -8.13 9.85
N ARG A 65 7.01 -8.11 9.15
CA ARG A 65 7.67 -6.87 8.70
C ARG A 65 6.83 -6.13 7.67
N LEU A 66 6.33 -6.85 6.67
CA LEU A 66 5.53 -6.28 5.59
C LEU A 66 4.26 -5.59 6.10
N VAL A 67 3.55 -6.21 7.05
CA VAL A 67 2.37 -5.61 7.72
C VAL A 67 2.73 -4.27 8.35
N VAL A 68 3.81 -4.24 9.13
CA VAL A 68 4.26 -3.03 9.82
C VAL A 68 4.66 -1.93 8.84
N ASP A 69 5.35 -2.30 7.75
CA ASP A 69 5.79 -1.38 6.72
C ASP A 69 4.59 -0.77 5.96
N PHE A 70 3.58 -1.56 5.62
CA PHE A 70 2.34 -1.03 5.04
C PHE A 70 1.58 -0.09 5.98
N PHE A 71 1.50 -0.38 7.29
CA PHE A 71 0.85 0.55 8.23
C PHE A 71 1.56 1.90 8.30
N ARG A 72 2.91 1.89 8.31
CA ARG A 72 3.71 3.13 8.25
C ARG A 72 3.44 3.90 6.97
N GLU A 73 3.43 3.20 5.85
CA GLU A 73 3.30 3.83 4.54
C GLU A 73 1.88 4.36 4.32
N HIS A 74 0.85 3.62 4.74
CA HIS A 74 -0.53 4.10 4.79
C HIS A 74 -0.65 5.41 5.58
N ALA A 75 -0.06 5.48 6.78
CA ALA A 75 -0.11 6.70 7.59
C ALA A 75 0.52 7.89 6.86
N ARG A 76 1.66 7.68 6.19
CA ARG A 76 2.30 8.73 5.37
C ARG A 76 1.40 9.15 4.21
N LEU A 77 0.78 8.22 3.50
CA LEU A 77 -0.10 8.53 2.38
C LEU A 77 -1.36 9.30 2.81
N VAL A 78 -1.95 8.98 3.96
CA VAL A 78 -3.04 9.78 4.55
C VAL A 78 -2.60 11.22 4.78
N THR A 79 -1.41 11.42 5.34
CA THR A 79 -0.88 12.78 5.57
C THR A 79 -0.57 13.49 4.25
N LEU A 80 -0.01 12.78 3.27
CA LEU A 80 0.30 13.33 1.95
C LEU A 80 -0.95 13.76 1.20
N LEU A 81 -2.03 12.98 1.25
CA LEU A 81 -3.30 13.33 0.66
C LEU A 81 -3.86 14.61 1.30
N ALA A 82 -3.87 14.69 2.63
CA ALA A 82 -4.29 15.89 3.35
C ALA A 82 -3.44 17.12 2.98
N LYS A 83 -2.13 16.94 2.76
CA LYS A 83 -1.26 18.01 2.25
C LYS A 83 -1.66 18.46 0.85
N MET A 84 -1.96 17.55 -0.06
CA MET A 84 -2.44 17.88 -1.40
C MET A 84 -3.78 18.63 -1.36
N GLU A 85 -4.70 18.25 -0.47
CA GLU A 85 -5.95 18.99 -0.24
C GLU A 85 -5.68 20.42 0.25
N GLN A 86 -4.79 20.60 1.22
CA GLN A 86 -4.38 21.92 1.72
C GLN A 86 -3.76 22.79 0.63
N LEU A 87 -2.95 22.21 -0.26
CA LEU A 87 -2.32 22.94 -1.36
C LEU A 87 -3.34 23.41 -2.40
N ARG A 88 -4.33 22.57 -2.72
CA ARG A 88 -5.39 22.90 -3.68
C ARG A 88 -6.48 23.79 -3.11
N GLY A 89 -6.65 23.82 -1.79
CA GLY A 89 -7.80 24.47 -1.13
C GLY A 89 -9.14 23.75 -1.33
N VAL A 90 -9.11 22.51 -1.85
CA VAL A 90 -10.30 21.67 -2.07
C VAL A 90 -10.03 20.22 -1.64
N ALA A 91 -11.09 19.55 -1.19
CA ALA A 91 -11.04 18.16 -0.78
C ALA A 91 -10.68 17.24 -1.96
N ALA A 92 -10.00 16.14 -1.67
CA ALA A 92 -9.70 15.10 -2.63
C ALA A 92 -10.97 14.33 -3.00
N PRO A 93 -10.99 13.69 -4.19
CA PRO A 93 -12.09 12.81 -4.56
C PRO A 93 -12.31 11.73 -3.48
N LEU A 94 -13.57 11.42 -3.16
CA LEU A 94 -13.93 10.39 -2.17
C LEU A 94 -13.21 9.06 -2.43
N ARG A 95 -13.00 8.72 -3.71
CA ARG A 95 -12.28 7.52 -4.15
C ARG A 95 -10.88 7.40 -3.55
N ALA A 96 -10.15 8.51 -3.39
CA ALA A 96 -8.81 8.51 -2.80
C ALA A 96 -8.85 8.13 -1.30
N HIS A 97 -9.79 8.72 -0.55
CA HIS A 97 -10.01 8.39 0.86
C HIS A 97 -10.49 6.95 1.05
N SER A 98 -11.38 6.47 0.17
CA SER A 98 -11.83 5.09 0.16
C SER A 98 -10.71 4.11 -0.13
N ALA A 99 -9.81 4.41 -1.07
CA ALA A 99 -8.66 3.55 -1.38
C ALA A 99 -7.71 3.42 -0.18
N LEU A 100 -7.43 4.50 0.54
CA LEU A 100 -6.62 4.45 1.77
C LEU A 100 -7.30 3.61 2.85
N SER A 101 -8.61 3.80 3.04
CA SER A 101 -9.40 3.01 3.99
C SER A 101 -9.39 1.51 3.64
N GLN A 102 -9.49 1.17 2.35
CA GLN A 102 -9.41 -0.20 1.85
C GLN A 102 -8.03 -0.81 2.08
N LEU A 103 -6.94 -0.06 1.84
CA LEU A 103 -5.59 -0.52 2.14
C LEU A 103 -5.42 -0.80 3.63
N HIS A 104 -5.86 0.11 4.50
CA HIS A 104 -5.80 -0.11 5.94
C HIS A 104 -6.57 -1.37 6.36
N ALA A 105 -7.78 -1.57 5.83
CA ALA A 105 -8.59 -2.76 6.11
C ALA A 105 -7.90 -4.05 5.62
N ALA A 106 -7.36 -4.05 4.41
CA ALA A 106 -6.65 -5.21 3.86
C ALA A 106 -5.40 -5.58 4.67
N VAL A 107 -4.60 -4.58 5.08
CA VAL A 107 -3.40 -4.79 5.91
C VAL A 107 -3.79 -5.27 7.32
N SER A 108 -4.88 -4.76 7.88
CA SER A 108 -5.42 -5.23 9.16
C SER A 108 -5.88 -6.69 9.10
N MET A 109 -6.52 -7.09 8.00
CA MET A 109 -6.91 -8.47 7.75
C MET A 109 -5.68 -9.38 7.62
N LEU A 110 -4.64 -8.95 6.90
CA LEU A 110 -3.37 -9.69 6.81
C LEU A 110 -2.73 -9.87 8.18
N GLN A 111 -2.71 -8.82 9.01
CA GLN A 111 -2.23 -8.90 10.39
C GLN A 111 -3.04 -9.92 11.20
N GLN A 112 -4.36 -9.93 11.07
CA GLN A 112 -5.24 -10.87 11.77
C GLN A 112 -4.98 -12.32 11.32
N CYS A 113 -4.95 -12.61 10.01
CA CYS A 113 -4.62 -13.97 9.52
C CYS A 113 -3.24 -14.41 10.06
N ARG A 114 -2.26 -13.50 10.10
CA ARG A 114 -0.91 -13.81 10.58
C ARG A 114 -0.85 -14.09 12.09
N LEU A 115 -1.61 -13.36 12.89
CA LEU A 115 -1.72 -13.63 14.33
C LEU A 115 -2.38 -14.97 14.60
N HIS A 116 -3.43 -15.31 13.86
CA HIS A 116 -4.09 -16.62 13.96
C HIS A 116 -3.15 -17.76 13.56
N GLU A 117 -2.46 -17.65 12.42
CA GLU A 117 -1.48 -18.65 11.98
C GLU A 117 -0.40 -18.88 13.05
N ARG A 118 0.13 -17.80 13.63
CA ARG A 118 1.13 -17.89 14.70
C ARG A 118 0.58 -18.58 15.95
N ALA A 119 -0.64 -18.27 16.36
CA ALA A 119 -1.28 -18.89 17.52
C ALA A 119 -1.46 -20.40 17.30
N ALA A 120 -1.93 -20.79 16.12
CA ALA A 120 -2.14 -22.19 15.76
C ALA A 120 -0.81 -22.98 15.68
N ILE A 121 0.26 -22.39 15.15
CA ILE A 121 1.61 -22.98 15.20
C ILE A 121 2.05 -23.21 16.65
N LEU A 122 1.85 -22.24 17.55
CA LEU A 122 2.21 -22.39 18.96
C LEU A 122 1.41 -23.48 19.67
N GLN A 123 0.12 -23.61 19.37
CA GLN A 123 -0.73 -24.69 19.91
C GLN A 123 -0.26 -26.07 19.44
N GLN A 124 0.15 -26.21 18.18
CA GLN A 124 0.71 -27.45 17.67
C GLN A 124 2.03 -27.83 18.29
N LEU A 125 2.93 -26.86 18.50
CA LEU A 125 4.20 -27.10 19.18
C LEU A 125 4.02 -27.56 20.63
N ARG A 126 2.88 -27.23 21.26
CA ARG A 126 2.49 -27.72 22.59
C ARG A 126 1.79 -29.07 22.57
N GLY A 127 1.43 -29.59 21.39
CA GLY A 127 0.64 -30.81 21.24
C GLY A 127 -0.86 -30.63 21.48
N ASP A 128 -1.33 -29.39 21.63
CA ASP A 128 -2.70 -29.05 22.04
C ASP A 128 -3.67 -28.94 20.85
N ALA A 129 -3.19 -29.08 19.61
CA ALA A 129 -4.00 -28.85 18.42
C ALA A 129 -3.71 -29.83 17.27
N PRO A 130 -4.72 -30.14 16.43
CA PRO A 130 -4.51 -30.86 15.17
C PRO A 130 -3.58 -30.08 14.24
N ARG A 131 -2.98 -30.79 13.26
CA ARG A 131 -2.10 -30.19 12.24
C ARG A 131 -2.79 -29.06 11.48
N MET A 132 -2.02 -28.05 11.07
CA MET A 132 -2.53 -26.80 10.46
C MET A 132 -3.39 -27.19 9.27
N GLY A 133 -4.57 -26.58 9.18
CA GLY A 133 -5.50 -26.83 8.10
C GLY A 133 -5.06 -26.14 6.81
N ASP A 134 -5.58 -26.64 5.69
CA ASP A 134 -5.38 -26.00 4.39
C ASP A 134 -5.99 -24.58 4.33
N ASP A 135 -6.95 -24.28 5.21
CA ASP A 135 -7.69 -23.02 5.30
C ASP A 135 -6.83 -21.84 5.80
N GLU A 136 -5.89 -22.07 6.70
CA GLU A 136 -5.07 -21.01 7.32
C GLU A 136 -4.06 -20.43 6.33
N SER A 137 -3.42 -21.30 5.54
CA SER A 137 -2.52 -20.91 4.45
C SER A 137 -3.28 -20.19 3.31
N SER A 138 -4.55 -20.55 3.11
CA SER A 138 -5.45 -19.88 2.18
C SER A 138 -5.82 -18.46 2.64
N CYS A 139 -6.09 -18.25 3.94
CA CYS A 139 -6.37 -16.93 4.54
C CYS A 139 -5.24 -15.93 4.25
N LEU A 140 -4.00 -16.32 4.52
CA LEU A 140 -2.83 -15.46 4.30
C LEU A 140 -2.62 -15.14 2.82
N SER A 141 -2.76 -16.14 1.96
CA SER A 141 -2.63 -15.95 0.50
C SER A 141 -3.68 -14.97 -0.02
N HIS A 142 -4.94 -15.12 0.40
CA HIS A 142 -6.03 -14.22 0.03
C HIS A 142 -5.82 -12.80 0.59
N ALA A 143 -5.33 -12.69 1.83
CA ALA A 143 -5.04 -11.41 2.44
C ALA A 143 -3.89 -10.68 1.74
N LEU A 144 -2.84 -11.39 1.31
CA LEU A 144 -1.77 -10.82 0.50
C LEU A 144 -2.30 -10.28 -0.83
N LEU A 145 -3.10 -11.07 -1.58
CA LEU A 145 -3.72 -10.61 -2.82
C LEU A 145 -4.60 -9.37 -2.61
N SER A 146 -5.35 -9.32 -1.51
CA SER A 146 -6.17 -8.17 -1.14
C SER A 146 -5.32 -6.92 -0.86
N VAL A 147 -4.20 -7.08 -0.14
CA VAL A 147 -3.24 -5.99 0.11
C VAL A 147 -2.62 -5.49 -1.18
N HIS A 148 -2.21 -6.40 -2.08
CA HIS A 148 -1.64 -6.05 -3.38
C HIS A 148 -2.62 -5.19 -4.19
N ALA A 149 -3.87 -5.66 -4.36
CA ALA A 149 -4.89 -4.92 -5.11
C ALA A 149 -5.20 -3.55 -4.49
N ALA A 150 -5.31 -3.47 -3.17
CA ALA A 150 -5.55 -2.21 -2.46
C ALA A 150 -4.36 -1.25 -2.59
N ALA A 151 -3.12 -1.76 -2.54
CA ALA A 151 -1.91 -0.96 -2.72
C ALA A 151 -1.82 -0.39 -4.13
N THR A 152 -2.08 -1.18 -5.18
CA THR A 152 -2.16 -0.70 -6.57
C THR A 152 -3.18 0.43 -6.70
N ARG A 153 -4.33 0.27 -6.05
CA ARG A 153 -5.38 1.30 -6.05
C ARG A 153 -4.95 2.60 -5.39
N VAL A 154 -4.25 2.51 -4.27
CA VAL A 154 -3.70 3.68 -3.56
C VAL A 154 -2.60 4.35 -4.37
N ARG A 155 -1.72 3.59 -5.04
CA ARG A 155 -0.71 4.14 -5.97
C ARG A 155 -1.37 4.97 -7.07
N ALA A 156 -2.37 4.41 -7.72
CA ALA A 156 -3.15 5.08 -8.76
C ALA A 156 -3.85 6.35 -8.24
N CYS A 157 -4.50 6.27 -7.08
CA CYS A 157 -5.15 7.42 -6.44
C CYS A 157 -4.14 8.52 -6.06
N ASN A 158 -2.97 8.15 -5.53
CA ASN A 158 -1.92 9.08 -5.17
C ASN A 158 -1.38 9.81 -6.40
N TRP A 159 -1.15 9.08 -7.50
CA TRP A 159 -0.70 9.66 -8.76
C TRP A 159 -1.73 10.64 -9.35
N VAL A 160 -3.00 10.25 -9.43
CA VAL A 160 -4.07 11.14 -9.92
C VAL A 160 -4.22 12.36 -9.00
N SER A 161 -4.11 12.18 -7.68
CA SER A 161 -4.15 13.29 -6.72
C SER A 161 -3.00 14.27 -6.93
N LEU A 162 -1.80 13.79 -7.27
CA LEU A 162 -0.68 14.64 -7.67
C LEU A 162 -1.01 15.43 -8.94
N MET A 163 -1.52 14.78 -9.99
CA MET A 163 -1.88 15.47 -11.24
C MET A 163 -2.93 16.56 -11.01
N LEU A 164 -3.92 16.29 -10.15
CA LEU A 164 -4.92 17.29 -9.77
C LEU A 164 -4.34 18.44 -8.94
N THR A 165 -3.20 18.23 -8.29
CA THR A 165 -2.56 19.23 -7.40
C THR A 165 -1.60 20.14 -8.16
N ILE A 166 -0.80 19.58 -9.07
CA ILE A 166 0.22 20.35 -9.81
C ILE A 166 -0.10 20.52 -11.30
N GLY A 167 -1.27 20.05 -11.74
CA GLY A 167 -1.70 20.01 -13.14
C GLY A 167 -1.12 18.83 -13.91
N VAL A 168 -1.73 18.50 -15.06
CA VAL A 168 -1.14 17.58 -16.04
C VAL A 168 -0.12 18.33 -16.91
N ASN A 169 0.97 17.66 -17.28
CA ASN A 169 2.06 18.26 -18.06
C ASN A 169 1.82 18.18 -19.57
N ASP A 170 1.21 17.09 -20.04
CA ASP A 170 0.97 16.82 -21.46
C ASP A 170 -0.32 16.00 -21.65
N ALA A 171 -0.74 15.84 -22.91
CA ALA A 171 -1.92 15.06 -23.28
C ALA A 171 -1.79 13.57 -22.91
N SER A 172 -0.56 13.05 -22.75
CA SER A 172 -0.35 11.66 -22.31
C SER A 172 -0.69 11.49 -20.84
N GLU A 173 -0.33 12.43 -19.97
CA GLU A 173 -0.73 12.41 -18.56
C GLU A 173 -2.25 12.55 -18.41
N GLU A 174 -2.88 13.40 -19.21
CA GLU A 174 -4.35 13.54 -19.23
C GLU A 174 -5.05 12.23 -19.64
N GLU A 175 -4.52 11.56 -20.67
CA GLU A 175 -4.97 10.22 -21.08
C GLU A 175 -4.82 9.20 -19.94
N TRP A 176 -3.68 9.21 -19.25
CA TRP A 176 -3.46 8.31 -18.11
C TRP A 176 -4.39 8.59 -16.94
N VAL A 177 -4.67 9.85 -16.61
CA VAL A 177 -5.67 10.22 -15.59
C VAL A 177 -7.01 9.59 -15.94
N ARG A 178 -7.49 9.79 -17.17
CA ARG A 178 -8.77 9.25 -17.63
C ARG A 178 -8.79 7.73 -17.59
N ARG A 179 -7.77 7.06 -18.12
CA ARG A 179 -7.65 5.58 -18.08
C ARG A 179 -7.67 5.02 -16.66
N ILE A 180 -6.99 5.67 -15.73
CA ILE A 180 -6.98 5.26 -14.31
C ILE A 180 -8.37 5.41 -13.71
N VAL A 181 -9.04 6.53 -13.96
CA VAL A 181 -10.39 6.80 -13.45
C VAL A 181 -11.41 5.82 -14.04
N ASP A 182 -11.35 5.57 -15.35
CA ASP A 182 -12.24 4.63 -16.06
C ASP A 182 -12.05 3.18 -15.58
N ALA A 183 -10.82 2.81 -15.22
CA ALA A 183 -10.50 1.52 -14.61
C ALA A 183 -10.79 1.47 -13.10
N ASP A 184 -11.47 2.48 -12.53
CA ASP A 184 -11.74 2.63 -11.09
C ASP A 184 -10.49 2.42 -10.24
N TYR A 185 -9.36 2.99 -10.69
CA TYR A 185 -8.05 2.92 -10.05
C TYR A 185 -7.45 1.51 -9.95
N ALA A 186 -7.97 0.53 -10.67
CA ALA A 186 -7.47 -0.86 -10.62
C ALA A 186 -6.16 -1.09 -11.40
N ILE A 187 -5.71 -0.10 -12.18
CA ILE A 187 -4.45 -0.18 -12.94
C ILE A 187 -3.35 0.61 -12.24
N PRO A 188 -2.10 0.12 -12.24
CA PRO A 188 -0.98 0.85 -11.66
C PRO A 188 -0.73 2.16 -12.43
N PRO A 189 -0.28 3.22 -11.74
CA PRO A 189 0.01 4.49 -12.39
C PRO A 189 1.27 4.41 -13.27
N PRO A 190 1.42 5.31 -14.26
CA PRO A 190 2.67 5.47 -14.96
C PRO A 190 3.76 6.09 -14.04
N PRO A 191 5.05 5.98 -14.40
CA PRO A 191 6.12 6.62 -13.64
C PRO A 191 5.94 8.14 -13.53
N ILE A 192 6.23 8.71 -12.36
CA ILE A 192 6.24 10.16 -12.15
C ILE A 192 7.48 10.75 -12.86
N LYS A 193 7.25 11.58 -13.87
CA LYS A 193 8.31 12.32 -14.59
C LYS A 193 8.66 13.60 -13.83
N SER A 194 9.94 13.94 -13.75
CA SER A 194 10.41 15.23 -13.22
C SER A 194 9.96 16.36 -14.14
N ARG A 195 9.39 17.42 -13.57
CA ARG A 195 8.81 18.54 -14.32
C ARG A 195 9.76 19.73 -14.36
N PRO A 196 9.68 20.63 -15.35
CA PRO A 196 10.29 21.96 -15.24
C PRO A 196 9.48 22.84 -14.28
N ILE A 197 10.16 23.69 -13.49
CA ILE A 197 9.47 24.72 -12.67
C ILE A 197 9.02 25.80 -13.66
N ARG A 198 7.72 26.09 -13.74
CA ARG A 198 7.24 27.26 -14.49
C ARG A 198 7.63 28.50 -13.68
N SER A 199 8.60 29.26 -14.20
CA SER A 199 9.06 30.55 -13.66
C SER A 199 8.00 31.64 -13.83
#